data_AF-A0A9D4N1Q2-F1
#
_entry.id   AF-A0A9D4N1Q2-F1
#
_cell.length_a   1.000
_cell.length_b   1.000
_cell.length_c   1.000
_cell.angle_alpha   90.00
_cell.angle_beta   90.00
_cell.angle_gamma   90.00
#
_symmetry.space_group_name_H-M   'P 1'
#
loop_
_entity.id
_entity.type
_entity.pdbx_description
1 polymer ?
#
loop_
_entity_poly.entity_id
_entity_poly.type
_entity_poly.pdbx_seq_one_letter_code
_entity_poly.pdbx_strand_id
1 'polypeptide(L)'
;MSYVQYIWILLSILVSITCSFCFMQPEWIMHVNFTNTFGIYTYCVSQRAGMDTRAYGYYGGRFSFGNIPSTTWQAACLLYGGGCLFTCFGVLCSLTTMYVRTHLERTLVMCTRYLQTSAGMYM
;
A
#
# COMPACT_ATOMS: atom_id res chain seq x y z
N MET A 1 5.36 9.81 -27.61
CA MET A 1 4.45 9.28 -26.57
C MET A 1 3.31 8.57 -27.27
N SER A 2 3.28 7.24 -27.23
CA SER A 2 2.23 6.43 -27.88
C SER A 2 0.99 6.35 -26.99
N TYR A 3 -0.21 6.19 -27.56
CA TYR A 3 -1.48 6.03 -26.81
C TYR A 3 -1.40 4.97 -25.71
N VAL A 4 -0.72 3.86 -26.00
CA VAL A 4 -0.44 2.76 -25.06
C VAL A 4 0.27 3.25 -23.80
N GLN A 5 1.21 4.19 -23.93
CA GLN A 5 1.98 4.71 -22.79
C GLN A 5 1.10 5.54 -21.84
N TYR A 6 0.17 6.33 -22.37
CA TYR A 6 -0.79 7.09 -21.55
C TYR A 6 -1.72 6.17 -20.75
N ILE A 7 -2.27 5.13 -21.38
CA ILE A 7 -3.09 4.12 -20.70
C ILE A 7 -2.29 3.47 -19.57
N TRP A 8 -1.03 3.14 -19.83
CA TRP A 8 -0.18 2.48 -18.87
C TRP A 8 0.12 3.35 -17.64
N ILE A 9 0.36 4.65 -17.85
CA ILE A 9 0.54 5.62 -16.76
C ILE A 9 -0.75 5.74 -15.95
N LEU A 10 -1.90 5.89 -16.60
CA LEU A 10 -3.20 5.98 -15.94
C LEU A 10 -3.47 4.74 -15.07
N LEU A 11 -3.24 3.55 -15.63
CA LEU A 11 -3.41 2.29 -14.91
C LEU A 11 -2.47 2.21 -13.71
N SER A 12 -1.20 2.59 -13.88
CA SER A 12 -0.22 2.62 -12.79
C SER A 12 -0.65 3.56 -11.66
N ILE A 13 -1.21 4.72 -11.99
CA ILE A 13 -1.77 5.67 -11.01
C ILE A 13 -2.94 5.03 -10.26
N LEU A 14 -3.90 4.44 -10.96
CA LEU A 14 -5.06 3.79 -10.35
C LEU A 14 -4.66 2.65 -9.41
N VAL A 15 -3.72 1.81 -9.84
CA VAL A 15 -3.15 0.73 -9.00
C VAL A 15 -2.49 1.33 -7.76
N SER A 16 -1.61 2.32 -7.92
CA SER A 16 -0.93 2.96 -6.78
C SER A 16 -1.91 3.55 -5.76
N ILE A 17 -2.99 4.18 -6.24
CA ILE A 17 -4.05 4.72 -5.38
C ILE A 17 -4.76 3.58 -4.65
N THR A 18 -5.18 2.55 -5.38
CA THR A 18 -5.93 1.40 -4.81
C THR A 18 -5.10 0.69 -3.75
N CYS A 19 -3.83 0.42 -4.02
CA CYS A 19 -2.93 -0.20 -3.06
C CYS A 19 -2.71 0.65 -1.80
N SER A 20 -2.59 1.98 -1.97
CA SER A 20 -2.50 2.89 -0.82
C SER A 20 -3.78 2.87 0.04
N PHE A 21 -4.95 2.81 -0.61
CA PHE A 21 -6.23 2.67 0.09
C PHE A 21 -6.34 1.32 0.81
N CYS A 22 -5.97 0.22 0.15
CA CYS A 22 -5.95 -1.11 0.77
C CYS A 22 -5.02 -1.17 1.98
N PHE A 23 -3.85 -0.52 1.93
CA PHE A 23 -2.95 -0.40 3.08
C PHE A 23 -3.60 0.32 4.26
N MET A 24 -4.37 1.37 3.99
CA MET A 24 -5.06 2.15 5.04
C MET A 24 -6.32 1.46 5.58
N GLN A 25 -6.94 0.56 4.82
CA GLN A 25 -8.19 -0.08 5.20
C GLN A 25 -7.96 -1.01 6.41
N PRO A 26 -8.86 -1.00 7.42
CA PRO A 26 -8.73 -1.86 8.59
C PRO A 26 -9.24 -3.30 8.37
N GLU A 27 -9.69 -3.66 7.17
CA GLU A 27 -10.43 -4.91 6.91
C GLU A 27 -9.55 -6.05 6.37
N TRP A 28 -8.29 -6.12 6.78
CA TRP A 28 -7.37 -7.16 6.31
C TRP A 28 -7.77 -8.54 6.82
N ILE A 29 -8.17 -8.62 8.09
CA ILE A 29 -8.70 -9.84 8.69
C ILE A 29 -9.97 -9.46 9.47
N MET A 30 -11.09 -10.03 9.03
CA MET A 30 -12.37 -9.90 9.71
C MET A 30 -12.73 -11.21 10.38
N HIS A 31 -13.11 -11.15 11.66
CA HIS A 31 -13.69 -12.30 12.33
C HIS A 31 -15.12 -12.54 11.80
N VAL A 32 -15.54 -13.81 11.71
CA VAL A 32 -16.84 -14.25 11.15
C VAL A 32 -18.06 -13.52 11.74
N ASN A 33 -17.93 -13.05 12.99
CA ASN A 33 -19.00 -12.36 13.72
C ASN A 33 -18.96 -10.83 13.54
N PHE A 34 -18.12 -10.30 12.65
CA PHE A 34 -17.91 -8.86 12.39
C PHE A 34 -17.65 -8.01 13.64
N THR A 35 -17.21 -8.65 14.72
CA THR A 35 -16.99 -8.03 16.02
C THR A 35 -15.56 -7.52 16.17
N ASN A 36 -14.63 -8.13 15.46
CA ASN A 36 -13.21 -7.80 15.49
C ASN A 36 -12.68 -7.72 14.06
N THR A 37 -12.09 -6.58 13.74
CA THR A 37 -11.51 -6.27 12.44
C THR A 37 -10.08 -5.77 12.65
N PHE A 38 -9.13 -6.43 12.01
CA PHE A 38 -7.71 -6.13 12.14
C PHE A 38 -7.17 -5.63 10.82
N GLY A 39 -6.60 -4.42 10.83
CA GLY A 39 -5.79 -3.90 9.76
C GLY A 39 -4.30 -4.18 10.00
N ILE A 40 -3.47 -3.77 9.04
CA ILE A 40 -2.00 -3.87 9.17
C ILE A 40 -1.48 -3.12 10.40
N TYR A 41 -1.95 -1.88 10.61
CA TYR A 41 -1.46 -1.01 11.68
C TYR A 41 -2.54 -0.49 12.63
N THR A 42 -3.80 -0.79 12.31
CA THR A 42 -4.97 -0.46 13.13
C THR A 42 -5.71 -1.71 13.55
N TYR A 43 -6.48 -1.61 14.62
CA TYR A 43 -7.41 -2.65 15.04
C TYR A 43 -8.73 -2.01 15.46
N CYS A 44 -9.80 -2.76 15.30
CA CYS A 44 -11.14 -2.43 15.76
C CYS A 44 -11.70 -3.67 16.46
N VAL A 45 -11.85 -3.62 17.78
CA VAL A 45 -12.37 -4.75 18.57
C VAL A 45 -13.59 -4.32 19.36
N SER A 46 -14.63 -5.15 19.36
CA SER A 46 -15.84 -4.90 20.13
C SER A 46 -15.64 -5.34 21.58
N GLN A 47 -15.75 -4.39 22.53
CA GLN A 47 -15.55 -4.67 23.95
C GLN A 47 -16.88 -5.08 24.59
N ARG A 48 -16.93 -6.29 25.19
CA ARG A 48 -18.15 -6.85 25.83
C ARG A 48 -18.54 -6.19 27.17
N ALA A 49 -17.87 -5.12 27.59
CA ALA A 49 -18.10 -4.49 28.89
C ALA A 49 -19.21 -3.42 28.80
N GLY A 50 -20.47 -3.87 28.73
CA GLY A 50 -21.66 -3.10 29.15
C GLY A 50 -22.18 -1.98 28.23
N MET A 51 -21.39 -1.47 27.29
CA MET A 51 -21.83 -0.59 26.20
C MET A 51 -21.19 -1.08 24.91
N ASP A 52 -21.92 -1.07 23.79
CA ASP A 52 -21.44 -1.40 22.44
C ASP A 52 -20.41 -0.36 21.93
N THR A 53 -19.31 -0.17 22.66
CA THR A 53 -18.21 0.70 22.26
C THR A 53 -17.18 -0.12 21.53
N ARG A 54 -17.02 0.17 20.23
CA ARG A 54 -15.94 -0.37 19.41
C ARG A 54 -14.64 0.35 19.78
N ALA A 55 -13.64 -0.38 20.24
CA ALA A 55 -12.32 0.17 20.49
C ALA A 55 -11.54 0.22 19.17
N TYR A 56 -11.40 1.43 18.61
CA TYR A 56 -10.53 1.72 17.47
C TYR A 56 -9.18 2.25 17.96
N GLY A 57 -8.09 1.69 17.45
CA GLY A 57 -6.76 2.12 17.85
C GLY A 57 -5.66 1.75 16.86
N TYR A 58 -4.54 2.43 17.02
CA TYR A 58 -3.27 2.06 16.40
C TYR A 58 -2.54 1.08 17.33
N TYR A 59 -1.85 0.09 16.78
CA TYR A 59 -1.03 -0.79 17.61
C TYR A 59 0.00 0.03 18.40
N GLY A 60 -0.06 -0.06 19.73
CA GLY A 60 0.81 0.71 20.62
C GLY A 60 0.41 2.16 20.89
N GLY A 61 -0.78 2.61 20.47
CA GLY A 61 -1.33 3.95 20.73
C GLY A 61 -0.69 5.08 19.90
N ARG A 62 0.61 4.97 19.60
CA ARG A 62 1.33 5.69 18.56
C ARG A 62 1.91 4.63 17.64
N PHE A 63 1.79 4.79 16.32
CA PHE A 63 2.31 3.83 15.33
C PHE A 63 3.75 3.45 15.70
N SER A 64 3.91 2.26 16.27
CA SER A 64 5.18 1.74 16.76
C SER A 64 5.34 0.35 16.21
N PHE A 65 6.30 0.18 15.30
CA PHE A 65 6.56 -1.08 14.61
C PHE A 65 6.77 -2.24 15.59
N GLY A 66 7.41 -1.98 16.74
CA GLY A 66 7.64 -2.98 17.79
C GLY A 66 6.38 -3.41 18.55
N ASN A 67 5.29 -2.65 18.48
CA ASN A 67 4.02 -2.95 19.15
C ASN A 67 3.03 -3.72 18.25
N ILE A 68 3.41 -4.00 17.00
CA ILE A 68 2.65 -4.90 16.13
C ILE A 68 2.78 -6.32 16.70
N PRO A 69 1.67 -7.03 16.96
CA PRO A 69 1.65 -8.22 17.82
C PRO A 69 2.36 -9.45 17.24
N SER A 70 2.63 -9.48 15.93
CA SER A 70 3.29 -10.61 15.28
C SER A 70 4.34 -10.17 14.27
N THR A 71 5.43 -10.93 14.18
CA THR A 71 6.49 -10.75 13.17
C THR A 71 5.93 -10.92 11.76
N THR A 72 4.95 -11.79 11.56
CA THR A 72 4.21 -11.92 10.30
C THR A 72 3.50 -10.62 9.92
N TRP A 73 2.85 -9.95 10.88
CA TRP A 73 2.22 -8.65 10.59
C TRP A 73 3.24 -7.54 10.34
N GLN A 74 4.36 -7.53 11.07
CA GLN A 74 5.45 -6.59 10.82
C GLN A 74 6.03 -6.78 9.40
N ALA A 75 6.26 -8.03 8.99
CA ALA A 75 6.74 -8.36 7.66
C ALA A 75 5.73 -7.94 6.59
N ALA A 76 4.44 -8.24 6.76
CA ALA A 76 3.40 -7.79 5.83
C ALA A 76 3.29 -6.27 5.74
N CYS A 77 3.43 -5.55 6.86
CA CYS A 77 3.50 -4.09 6.87
C CYS A 77 4.68 -3.57 6.04
N LEU A 78 5.87 -4.16 6.21
CA LEU A 78 7.07 -3.78 5.45
C LEU A 78 6.98 -4.14 3.97
N LEU A 79 6.51 -5.34 3.65
CA LEU A 79 6.43 -5.83 2.28
C LEU A 79 5.37 -5.06 1.50
N TYR A 80 4.14 -4.99 2.02
CA TYR A 80 3.05 -4.30 1.34
C TYR A 80 3.24 -2.78 1.34
N GLY A 81 3.67 -2.21 2.47
CA GLY A 81 4.00 -0.79 2.57
C GLY A 81 5.17 -0.40 1.64
N GLY A 82 6.21 -1.24 1.60
CA GLY A 82 7.33 -1.09 0.66
C GLY A 82 6.90 -1.21 -0.80
N GLY A 83 6.02 -2.16 -1.12
CA GLY A 83 5.40 -2.31 -2.43
C GLY A 83 4.65 -1.04 -2.85
N CYS A 84 3.84 -0.47 -1.96
CA CYS A 84 3.13 0.79 -2.19
C CYS A 84 4.09 1.96 -2.47
N LEU A 85 5.20 2.05 -1.74
CA LEU A 85 6.23 3.06 -2.00
C LEU A 85 6.86 2.87 -3.39
N PHE A 86 7.23 1.63 -3.75
CA PHE A 86 7.80 1.34 -5.06
C PHE A 86 6.83 1.64 -6.20
N THR A 87 5.53 1.38 -6.05
CA THR A 87 4.52 1.78 -7.04
C THR A 87 4.42 3.30 -7.16
N CYS A 88 4.41 4.03 -6.05
CA CYS A 88 4.39 5.50 -6.05
C CYS A 88 5.63 6.06 -6.76
N PHE A 89 6.82 5.56 -6.45
CA PHE A 89 8.06 5.94 -7.15
C PHE A 89 8.01 5.59 -8.64
N GLY A 90 7.50 4.41 -9.01
CA GLY A 90 7.33 4.02 -10.41
C GLY A 90 6.40 4.95 -11.18
N VAL A 91 5.30 5.40 -10.57
CA VAL A 91 4.38 6.39 -11.14
C VAL A 91 5.08 7.74 -11.30
N LEU A 92 5.82 8.22 -10.29
CA LEU A 92 6.58 9.47 -10.38
C LEU A 92 7.62 9.44 -11.49
N CYS A 93 8.38 8.35 -11.62
CA CYS A 93 9.32 8.14 -12.72
C CYS A 93 8.60 8.17 -14.06
N SER A 94 7.44 7.51 -14.16
CA SER A 94 6.63 7.49 -15.39
C SER A 94 6.11 8.88 -15.77
N LEU A 95 5.65 9.68 -14.80
CA LEU A 95 5.27 11.07 -15.04
C LEU A 95 6.48 11.91 -15.47
N THR A 96 7.63 11.70 -14.85
CA THR A 96 8.87 12.41 -15.22
C THR A 96 9.28 12.12 -16.65
N THR A 97 9.06 10.90 -17.18
CA THR A 97 9.30 10.60 -18.60
C THR A 97 8.43 11.40 -19.56
N MET A 98 7.28 11.91 -19.12
CA MET A 98 6.45 12.78 -19.95
C MET A 98 7.03 14.19 -20.12
N TYR A 99 7.77 14.67 -19.10
CA TYR A 99 8.38 15.99 -19.09
C TYR A 99 9.81 15.98 -19.64
N VAL A 100 10.57 14.90 -19.44
CA VAL A 100 11.99 14.79 -19.81
C VAL A 100 12.12 14.02 -21.13
N ARG A 101 12.23 14.76 -22.24
CA ARG A 101 12.39 14.23 -23.60
C ARG A 101 13.87 14.13 -24.01
N THR A 102 14.69 13.47 -23.18
CA THR A 102 16.16 13.41 -23.35
C THR A 102 16.67 11.97 -23.30
N HIS A 103 17.98 11.75 -23.43
CA HIS A 103 18.63 10.41 -23.40
C HIS A 103 18.28 9.53 -22.18
N LEU A 104 17.74 10.13 -21.11
CA LEU A 104 17.25 9.44 -19.92
C LEU A 104 15.92 8.68 -20.12
N GLU A 105 15.16 8.93 -21.19
CA GLU A 105 13.88 8.25 -21.43
C GLU A 105 14.00 6.72 -21.38
N ARG A 106 15.04 6.15 -22.01
CA ARG A 106 15.24 4.69 -22.04
C ARG A 106 15.55 4.13 -20.65
N THR A 107 16.39 4.81 -19.88
CA THR A 107 16.75 4.41 -18.52
C THR A 107 15.55 4.51 -17.59
N LEU A 108 14.78 5.61 -17.67
CA LEU A 108 13.58 5.81 -16.85
C LEU A 108 12.49 4.79 -17.18
N VAL A 109 12.27 4.46 -18.45
CA VAL A 109 11.31 3.41 -18.86
C VAL A 109 11.74 2.04 -18.34
N MET A 110 13.03 1.71 -18.37
CA MET A 110 13.53 0.46 -17.78
C MET A 110 13.34 0.47 -16.25
N CYS A 111 13.71 1.55 -15.56
CA CYS A 111 13.50 1.69 -14.12
C CYS A 111 12.02 1.55 -13.72
N THR A 112 11.09 2.20 -14.43
CA THR A 112 9.66 2.04 -14.20
C THR A 112 9.22 0.58 -14.33
N ARG A 113 9.67 -0.12 -15.37
CA ARG A 113 9.32 -1.53 -15.60
C ARG A 113 9.85 -2.43 -14.47
N TYR A 114 11.09 -2.21 -14.03
CA TYR A 114 11.66 -2.95 -12.91
C TYR A 114 10.91 -2.67 -11.61
N LEU A 115 10.63 -1.40 -11.30
CA LEU A 115 9.90 -1.00 -10.10
C LEU A 115 8.49 -1.59 -10.05
N GLN A 116 7.80 -1.66 -11.20
CA GLN A 116 6.46 -2.25 -11.26
C GLN A 116 6.48 -3.78 -11.19
N THR A 117 7.49 -4.44 -11.76
CA THR A 117 7.65 -5.89 -11.66
C THR A 117 8.03 -6.31 -10.24
N SER A 118 8.90 -5.54 -9.57
CA SER A 118 9.25 -5.78 -8.18
C SER A 118 8.08 -5.47 -7.25
N ALA A 119 7.33 -4.39 -7.50
CA ALA A 119 6.15 -4.07 -6.69
C ALA A 119 5.11 -5.19 -6.71
N GLY A 120 4.86 -5.80 -7.86
CA GLY A 120 3.97 -6.96 -7.97
C GLY A 120 4.46 -8.23 -7.25
N MET A 121 5.74 -8.30 -6.86
CA MET A 121 6.25 -9.39 -6.02
C MET A 121 6.13 -9.10 -4.52
N TYR A 122 6.04 -7.83 -4.13
CA TYR A 122 5.95 -7.41 -2.73
C TYR A 122 4.53 -7.09 -2.26
N MET A 123 3.55 -7.11 -3.18
CA MET A 123 2.11 -7.00 -2.94
C MET A 123 1.46 -8.38 -2.98
#